data_AF-A0A355RZ61-F1
#
_entry.id   AF-A0A355RZ61-F1
#
_cell.length_a   1.000
_cell.length_b   1.000
_cell.length_c   1.000
_cell.angle_alpha   90.00
_cell.angle_beta   90.00
_cell.angle_gamma   90.00
#
_symmetry.space_group_name_H-M   'P 1'
#
loop_
_entity.id
_entity.type
_entity.pdbx_description
1 polymer ?
#
loop_
_entity_poly.entity_id
_entity_poly.type
_entity_poly.pdbx_seq_one_letter_code
_entity_poly.pdbx_strand_id
1 'polypeptide(L)'
;MGSKVNKSPSRVLSHEQTLELISRSQDGDKHSEEVLIQHNIGLISSIAKRFLNRGYEFEDLFQIGSIGLIKAIKNFNPGFDVKFSTYAVPMIMGEIKRFIRD
;
A
#
# COMPACT_ATOMS: atom_id res chain seq x y z
N MET A 1 12.59 -29.13 19.10
CA MET A 1 12.10 -27.74 19.03
C MET A 1 12.06 -27.29 17.59
N GLY A 2 10.93 -27.46 16.91
CA GLY A 2 10.70 -26.88 15.58
C GLY A 2 9.67 -25.78 15.74
N SER A 3 10.12 -24.52 15.74
CA SER A 3 9.25 -23.35 15.84
C SER A 3 8.25 -23.37 14.69
N LYS A 4 6.96 -23.51 15.03
CA LYS A 4 5.85 -23.38 14.08
C LYS A 4 5.86 -21.95 13.57
N VAL A 5 6.36 -21.75 12.35
CA VAL A 5 6.14 -20.51 11.59
C VAL A 5 4.65 -20.42 11.34
N ASN A 6 3.97 -19.65 12.18
CA ASN A 6 2.54 -19.41 12.06
C ASN A 6 2.33 -18.44 10.89
N LYS A 7 2.23 -18.96 9.66
CA LYS A 7 1.69 -18.20 8.54
C LYS A 7 0.19 -18.03 8.77
N SER A 8 -0.18 -17.04 9.58
CA SER A 8 -1.56 -16.60 9.67
C SER A 8 -2.03 -16.18 8.27
N PRO A 9 -3.19 -16.66 7.77
CA PRO A 9 -3.73 -16.18 6.50
C PRO A 9 -3.90 -14.68 6.61
N SER A 10 -3.29 -13.91 5.69
CA SER A 10 -3.42 -12.45 5.62
C SER A 10 -4.91 -12.10 5.53
N ARG A 11 -5.51 -11.75 6.66
CA ARG A 11 -6.93 -11.44 6.74
C ARG A 11 -7.10 -10.10 6.04
N VAL A 12 -7.75 -10.11 4.87
CA VAL A 12 -8.06 -8.87 4.15
C VAL A 12 -8.89 -7.98 5.08
N LEU A 13 -8.45 -6.73 5.26
CA LEU A 13 -9.18 -5.75 6.08
C LEU A 13 -10.55 -5.50 5.46
N SER A 14 -11.59 -5.41 6.29
CA SER A 14 -12.89 -4.94 5.84
C SER A 14 -12.79 -3.47 5.40
N HIS A 15 -13.82 -3.00 4.70
CA HIS A 15 -13.88 -1.60 4.31
C HIS A 15 -13.88 -0.66 5.53
N GLU A 16 -14.72 -0.96 6.52
CA GLU A 16 -14.81 -0.18 7.77
C GLU A 16 -13.48 -0.18 8.54
N GLN A 17 -12.84 -1.35 8.69
CA GLN A 17 -11.52 -1.45 9.33
C GLN A 17 -10.46 -0.64 8.60
N THR A 18 -10.50 -0.63 7.27
CA THR A 18 -9.59 0.16 6.44
C THR A 18 -9.80 1.65 6.70
N LEU A 19 -11.06 2.12 6.75
CA LEU A 19 -11.38 3.53 7.01
C LEU A 19 -10.96 3.95 8.42
N GLU A 20 -11.19 3.11 9.43
CA GLU A 20 -10.79 3.38 10.82
C GLU A 20 -9.26 3.56 10.93
N LEU A 21 -8.49 2.63 10.34
CA LEU A 21 -7.03 2.70 10.35
C LEU A 21 -6.52 3.91 9.58
N ILE A 22 -7.17 4.28 8.47
CA ILE A 22 -6.80 5.48 7.71
C ILE A 22 -7.01 6.73 8.56
N SER A 23 -8.17 6.86 9.22
CA SER A 23 -8.45 8.00 10.10
C SER A 23 -7.40 8.13 11.20
N ARG A 24 -7.12 7.03 11.91
CA ARG A 24 -6.11 7.03 12.98
C ARG A 24 -4.71 7.38 12.46
N SER A 25 -4.34 6.82 11.30
CA SER A 25 -3.06 7.14 10.64
C SER A 25 -2.95 8.63 10.30
N GLN A 26 -4.02 9.23 9.77
CA GLN A 26 -4.09 10.66 9.47
C GLN A 26 -4.00 11.53 10.73
N ASP A 27 -4.50 11.05 11.87
CA ASP A 27 -4.34 11.67 13.20
C ASP A 27 -2.95 11.46 13.83
N GLY A 28 -2.03 10.78 13.14
CA GLY A 28 -0.64 10.60 13.55
C GLY A 28 -0.32 9.24 14.20
N ASP A 29 -1.26 8.29 14.21
CA ASP A 29 -1.01 6.93 14.70
C ASP A 29 -0.16 6.13 13.72
N LYS A 30 1.16 6.10 13.97
CA LYS A 30 2.13 5.36 13.17
C LYS A 30 1.85 3.86 13.11
N HIS A 31 1.30 3.28 14.17
CA HIS A 31 0.98 1.85 14.16
C HIS A 31 -0.13 1.54 13.16
N SER A 32 -1.14 2.41 13.07
CA SER A 32 -2.20 2.28 12.07
C SER A 32 -1.66 2.43 10.64
N GLU A 33 -0.72 3.34 10.39
CA GLU A 33 -0.01 3.46 9.10
C GLU A 33 0.74 2.17 8.74
N GLU A 34 1.51 1.62 9.69
CA GLU A 34 2.25 0.37 9.51
C GLU A 34 1.32 -0.79 9.19
N VAL A 35 0.21 -0.94 9.92
CA VAL A 35 -0.79 -1.99 9.67
C VAL A 35 -1.37 -1.88 8.27
N LEU A 36 -1.70 -0.67 7.81
CA LEU A 36 -2.19 -0.44 6.45
C LEU A 36 -1.15 -0.82 5.40
N ILE A 37 0.13 -0.45 5.60
CA ILE A 37 1.22 -0.82 4.68
C ILE A 37 1.34 -2.34 4.61
N GLN A 38 1.41 -3.03 5.75
CA GLN A 38 1.57 -4.49 5.81
C GLN A 38 0.43 -5.23 5.11
N HIS A 39 -0.83 -4.79 5.28
CA HIS A 39 -1.98 -5.41 4.62
C HIS A 39 -2.04 -5.13 3.11
N ASN A 40 -1.29 -4.15 2.60
CA ASN A 40 -1.27 -3.76 1.20
C ASN A 40 0.03 -4.14 0.47
N ILE A 41 0.95 -4.90 1.10
CA ILE A 41 2.18 -5.40 0.44
C ILE A 41 1.86 -6.14 -0.86
N GLY A 42 0.82 -6.99 -0.86
CA GLY A 42 0.39 -7.73 -2.05
C GLY A 42 -0.06 -6.82 -3.19
N LEU A 43 -0.78 -5.75 -2.86
CA LEU A 43 -1.20 -4.73 -3.83
C LEU A 43 0.00 -4.02 -4.44
N ILE A 44 0.92 -3.51 -3.60
CA ILE A 44 2.13 -2.81 -4.06
C ILE A 44 2.97 -3.72 -4.96
N SER A 45 3.22 -4.96 -4.50
CA SER A 45 3.97 -5.97 -5.26
C SER A 45 3.33 -6.25 -6.62
N SER A 46 1.99 -6.36 -6.67
CA SER A 46 1.27 -6.62 -7.92
C SER A 46 1.44 -5.47 -8.93
N ILE A 47 1.46 -4.23 -8.44
CA ILE A 47 1.61 -3.05 -9.29
C ILE A 47 3.06 -2.90 -9.75
N ALA A 48 4.03 -2.99 -8.83
CA ALA A 48 5.47 -2.89 -9.12
C ALA A 48 5.91 -3.91 -10.19
N LYS A 49 5.42 -5.15 -10.12
CA LYS A 49 5.71 -6.20 -11.11
C LYS A 49 5.35 -5.83 -12.55
N ARG A 50 4.38 -4.94 -12.76
CA ARG A 50 3.97 -4.47 -14.10
C ARG A 50 5.01 -3.56 -14.76
N PHE A 51 5.98 -3.07 -14.00
CA PHE A 51 7.02 -2.15 -14.46
C PHE A 51 8.40 -2.81 -14.55
N LEU A 52 8.50 -4.12 -14.29
CA LEU A 52 9.73 -4.89 -14.50
C LEU A 52 10.15 -4.90 -15.97
N ASN A 53 11.42 -5.29 -16.21
CA ASN A 53 12.06 -5.31 -17.54
C ASN A 53 12.22 -3.93 -18.18
N ARG A 54 12.25 -2.87 -17.36
CA ARG A 54 12.48 -1.48 -17.79
C ARG A 54 13.82 -0.91 -17.31
N GLY A 55 14.74 -1.78 -16.85
CA GLY A 55 16.06 -1.39 -16.32
C GLY A 55 16.09 -1.07 -14.83
N TYR A 56 15.04 -1.41 -14.07
CA TYR A 56 14.95 -1.19 -12.62
C TYR A 56 14.71 -2.50 -11.89
N GLU A 57 15.27 -2.60 -10.69
CA GLU A 57 15.08 -3.73 -9.81
C GLU A 57 13.70 -3.70 -9.15
N PHE A 58 13.19 -4.89 -8.80
CA PHE A 58 11.88 -5.01 -8.15
C PHE A 58 11.83 -4.24 -6.82
N GLU A 59 12.91 -4.26 -6.05
CA GLU A 59 12.99 -3.61 -4.73
C GLU A 59 12.84 -2.09 -4.83
N ASP A 60 13.47 -1.46 -5.82
CA ASP A 60 13.34 -0.02 -6.07
C ASP A 60 11.90 0.34 -6.43
N LEU A 61 11.30 -0.39 -7.37
CA LEU A 61 9.91 -0.19 -7.79
C LEU A 61 8.93 -0.41 -6.63
N PHE A 62 9.21 -1.38 -5.76
CA PHE A 62 8.41 -1.67 -4.58
C PHE A 62 8.51 -0.55 -3.54
N GLN A 63 9.71 0.00 -3.30
CA GLN A 63 9.89 1.14 -2.40
C GLN A 63 9.17 2.38 -2.91
N ILE A 64 9.32 2.72 -4.20
CA ILE A 64 8.60 3.83 -4.82
C ILE A 64 7.08 3.60 -4.75
N GLY A 65 6.63 2.38 -5.01
CA GLY A 65 5.22 2.03 -4.87
C GLY A 65 4.71 2.16 -3.44
N SER A 66 5.53 1.83 -2.44
CA SER A 66 5.21 2.01 -1.02
C SER A 66 5.06 3.48 -0.64
N ILE A 67 5.90 4.37 -1.21
CA ILE A 67 5.75 5.83 -1.05
C ILE A 67 4.41 6.29 -1.63
N GLY A 68 4.00 5.75 -2.78
CA GLY A 68 2.69 6.02 -3.37
C GLY A 68 1.52 5.58 -2.49
N LEU A 69 1.64 4.42 -1.83
CA LEU A 69 0.64 3.97 -0.87
C LEU A 69 0.56 4.90 0.35
N ILE A 70 1.70 5.30 0.92
CA ILE A 70 1.75 6.22 2.08
C ILE A 70 1.09 7.56 1.73
N LYS A 71 1.40 8.10 0.54
CA LYS A 71 0.73 9.31 0.02
C LYS A 71 -0.78 9.08 -0.13
N ALA A 72 -1.21 7.91 -0.61
CA ALA A 72 -2.62 7.58 -0.72
C ALA A 72 -3.31 7.53 0.66
N ILE A 73 -2.69 6.90 1.67
CA ILE A 73 -3.21 6.86 3.05
C ILE A 73 -3.39 8.27 3.59
N LYS A 74 -2.39 9.13 3.44
CA LYS A 74 -2.39 10.51 3.97
C LYS A 74 -3.44 11.42 3.33
N ASN A 75 -3.81 11.17 2.08
CA ASN A 75 -4.68 12.07 1.31
C ASN A 75 -6.06 11.48 0.98
N PHE A 76 -6.33 10.23 1.38
CA PHE A 76 -7.62 9.61 1.11
C PHE A 76 -8.74 10.31 1.88
N ASN A 77 -9.80 10.68 1.17
CA ASN A 77 -11.02 11.23 1.75
C ASN A 77 -12.13 10.16 1.72
N PRO A 78 -12.61 9.69 2.89
CA PRO A 78 -13.72 8.73 2.98
C PRO A 78 -15.03 9.22 2.34
N GLY A 79 -15.21 10.54 2.19
CA GLY A 79 -16.40 11.14 1.57
C GLY A 79 -16.57 10.84 0.07
N PHE A 80 -15.58 10.22 -0.58
CA PHE A 80 -15.70 9.79 -1.98
C PHE A 80 -16.59 8.55 -2.19
N ASP A 81 -17.00 7.86 -1.11
CA ASP A 81 -17.82 6.64 -1.15
C ASP A 81 -17.28 5.54 -2.09
N VAL A 82 -15.96 5.38 -2.09
CA VAL A 82 -15.26 4.32 -2.84
C VAL A 82 -14.35 3.52 -1.93
N LYS A 83 -13.99 2.31 -2.36
CA LYS A 83 -12.96 1.52 -1.68
C LYS A 83 -11.61 2.25 -1.77
N PHE A 84 -10.83 2.19 -0.70
CA PHE A 84 -9.50 2.79 -0.65
C PHE A 84 -8.58 2.34 -1.81
N SER A 85 -8.66 1.06 -2.21
CA SER A 85 -7.88 0.53 -3.34
C SER A 85 -8.14 1.27 -4.65
N THR A 86 -9.37 1.74 -4.89
CA THR A 86 -9.73 2.55 -6.07
C THR A 86 -8.89 3.85 -6.14
N TYR A 87 -8.61 4.45 -4.98
CA TYR A 87 -7.77 5.65 -4.88
C TYR A 87 -6.27 5.33 -4.84
N ALA A 88 -5.88 4.27 -4.12
CA ALA A 88 -4.48 3.92 -3.92
C ALA A 88 -3.78 3.43 -5.20
N VAL A 89 -4.46 2.63 -6.04
CA VAL A 89 -3.88 2.07 -7.28
C VAL A 89 -3.32 3.15 -8.23
N PRO A 90 -4.09 4.18 -8.64
CA PRO A 90 -3.56 5.21 -9.53
C PRO A 90 -2.43 6.03 -8.89
N MET A 91 -2.46 6.26 -7.58
CA MET A 91 -1.39 6.94 -6.84
C MET A 91 -0.08 6.13 -6.88
N ILE A 92 -0.14 4.83 -6.55
CA ILE A 92 1.01 3.93 -6.58
C ILE A 92 1.59 3.83 -8.00
N MET A 93 0.73 3.64 -9.00
CA MET A 93 1.16 3.60 -10.40
C MET A 93 1.78 4.92 -10.86
N GLY A 94 1.25 6.06 -10.40
CA GLY A 94 1.73 7.39 -10.74
C GLY A 94 3.15 7.64 -10.24
N GLU A 95 3.42 7.30 -8.97
CA GLU A 95 4.76 7.45 -8.38
C GLU A 95 5.80 6.60 -9.13
N ILE A 96 5.48 5.34 -9.43
CA ILE A 96 6.39 4.46 -10.19
C ILE A 96 6.63 5.00 -11.60
N LYS A 97 5.59 5.47 -12.30
CA LYS A 97 5.73 6.06 -13.64
C LYS A 97 6.55 7.35 -13.63
N ARG A 98 6.45 8.14 -12.57
CA ARG A 98 7.24 9.36 -12.39
C ARG A 98 8.72 9.00 -12.20
N PHE A 99 9.01 8.08 -11.28
CA PHE A 99 10.35 7.59 -11.02
C PHE A 99 11.06 7.02 -12.26
N ILE A 100 10.34 6.29 -13.13
CA ILE A 100 10.91 5.73 -14.37
C ILE A 100 11.20 6.81 -15.44
N ARG A 101 10.53 7.96 -15.35
CA ARG A 101 10.70 9.07 -16.31
C ARG A 101 11.84 10.00 -15.93
N ASP A 102 11.98 10.22 -14.62
CA ASP A 102 13.01 11.08 -14.02
C ASP A 102 14.38 10.39 -14.09
#